data_AF-A0A9W6UNP3-F1
#
_entry.id   AF-A0A9W6UNP3-F1
#
_cell.length_a   1.000
_cell.length_b   1.000
_cell.length_c   1.000
_cell.angle_alpha   90.00
_cell.angle_beta   90.00
_cell.angle_gamma   90.00
#
_symmetry.space_group_name_H-M   'P 1'
#
loop_
_entity.id
_entity.type
_entity.pdbx_description
1 polymer ?
#
loop_
_entity_poly.entity_id
_entity_poly.type
_entity_poly.pdbx_seq_one_letter_code
_entity_poly.pdbx_strand_id
1 'polypeptide(L)'
;MSTAAYPATALGGHHDRPGFWRAPFSPQTFREFGYALTGLPMAVLGFCLVVPLFSAGIGLVVTALGLPVLALLLAVARGLGAAERLRIRSLFGEDLPAPRELAVRREGVWGRITARLADPAGWKAVLHQVVMFPWAILSFALSLTFFTLGWSLALFPLYQWAFRHYTSWEGYRVADWTGSDGVHHVYEITSIPQITGVCLLGLVLLFLTPQLIRGLTGVNRLAARALLSTEN
;
A
#
# COMPACT_ATOMS: atom_id res chain seq x y z
N MET A 1 -16.54 0.80 -55.13
CA MET A 1 -17.19 0.32 -53.89
C MET A 1 -16.07 -0.15 -52.98
N SER A 2 -15.62 0.70 -52.04
CA SER A 2 -14.41 0.46 -51.23
C SER A 2 -14.82 0.09 -49.81
N THR A 3 -14.78 -1.21 -49.49
CA THR A 3 -14.96 -1.71 -48.13
C THR A 3 -13.65 -1.55 -47.36
N ALA A 4 -13.58 -0.53 -46.52
CA ALA A 4 -12.51 -0.42 -45.52
C ALA A 4 -12.76 -1.47 -44.43
N ALA A 5 -11.88 -2.47 -44.35
CA ALA A 5 -11.84 -3.39 -43.23
C ALA A 5 -11.31 -2.63 -42.00
N TYR A 6 -12.19 -2.39 -41.02
CA TYR A 6 -11.73 -1.98 -39.69
C TYR A 6 -11.10 -3.19 -38.99
N PRO A 7 -9.86 -3.10 -38.49
CA PRO A 7 -9.36 -4.11 -37.58
C PRO A 7 -10.24 -4.09 -36.32
N ALA A 8 -10.76 -5.25 -35.95
CA ALA A 8 -11.45 -5.45 -34.69
C ALA A 8 -10.52 -4.99 -33.56
N THR A 9 -10.85 -3.87 -32.93
CA THR A 9 -10.28 -3.50 -31.65
C THR A 9 -10.58 -4.65 -30.69
N ALA A 10 -9.55 -5.43 -30.38
CA ALA A 10 -9.59 -6.45 -29.34
C ALA A 10 -9.87 -5.76 -28.00
N LEU A 11 -11.14 -5.56 -27.71
CA LEU A 11 -11.65 -5.16 -26.41
C LEU A 11 -11.45 -6.33 -25.44
N GLY A 12 -10.70 -6.07 -24.38
CA GLY A 12 -10.74 -6.87 -23.16
C GLY A 12 -9.76 -8.03 -23.14
N GLY A 13 -8.48 -7.72 -22.89
CA GLY A 13 -7.60 -8.69 -22.25
C GLY A 13 -8.20 -9.09 -20.91
N HIS A 14 -8.87 -10.25 -20.87
CA HIS A 14 -9.19 -10.96 -19.65
C HIS A 14 -7.89 -11.05 -18.86
N HIS A 15 -7.80 -10.36 -17.73
CA HIS A 15 -6.74 -10.64 -16.76
C HIS A 15 -7.04 -12.03 -16.22
N ASP A 16 -6.44 -13.05 -16.83
CA ASP A 16 -6.47 -14.43 -16.35
C ASP A 16 -6.03 -14.42 -14.89
N ARG A 17 -6.99 -14.48 -13.98
CA ARG A 17 -6.73 -14.56 -12.54
C ARG A 17 -5.97 -15.87 -12.33
N PRO A 18 -4.71 -15.83 -11.84
CA PRO A 18 -3.98 -17.06 -11.59
C PRO A 18 -4.80 -17.91 -10.62
N GLY A 19 -4.99 -19.19 -10.95
CA GLY A 19 -5.76 -20.12 -10.13
C GLY A 19 -5.26 -20.12 -8.68
N PHE A 20 -6.18 -20.40 -7.74
CA PHE A 20 -5.95 -20.36 -6.28
C PHE A 20 -4.60 -20.99 -5.84
N TRP A 21 -4.20 -22.09 -6.48
CA TRP A 21 -2.94 -22.81 -6.22
C TRP A 21 -1.66 -22.11 -6.69
N ARG A 22 -1.72 -21.27 -7.73
CA ARG A 22 -0.59 -20.47 -8.22
C ARG A 22 -0.56 -19.06 -7.65
N ALA A 23 -1.59 -18.67 -6.90
CA ALA A 23 -1.69 -17.36 -6.28
C ALA A 23 -0.45 -16.94 -5.46
N PRO A 24 0.14 -17.77 -4.57
CA PRO A 24 1.30 -17.34 -3.79
C PRO A 24 2.59 -17.14 -4.60
N PHE A 25 2.71 -17.79 -5.77
CA PHE A 25 3.91 -17.72 -6.63
C PHE A 25 3.69 -16.92 -7.91
N SER A 26 2.53 -16.29 -8.07
CA SER A 26 2.22 -15.55 -9.29
C SER A 26 2.98 -14.22 -9.32
N PRO A 27 3.45 -13.78 -10.51
CA PRO A 27 4.06 -12.46 -10.67
C PRO A 27 3.11 -11.32 -10.27
N GLN A 28 1.80 -11.56 -10.27
CA GLN A 28 0.79 -10.60 -9.83
C GLN A 28 0.85 -10.34 -8.32
N THR A 29 1.07 -11.37 -7.49
CA THR A 29 1.23 -11.23 -6.04
C THR A 29 2.50 -10.46 -5.68
N PHE A 30 3.59 -10.65 -6.42
CA PHE A 30 4.81 -9.86 -6.23
C PHE A 30 4.61 -8.39 -6.63
N ARG A 31 3.82 -8.11 -7.68
CA ARG A 31 3.45 -6.74 -8.07
C ARG A 31 2.56 -6.08 -7.01
N GLU A 32 1.57 -6.80 -6.49
CA GLU A 32 0.69 -6.36 -5.40
C GLU A 32 1.48 -6.09 -4.11
N PHE A 33 2.42 -6.97 -3.75
CA PHE A 33 3.32 -6.79 -2.61
C PHE A 33 4.26 -5.59 -2.79
N GLY A 34 4.84 -5.44 -3.99
CA GLY A 34 5.65 -4.27 -4.34
C GLY A 34 4.87 -2.95 -4.24
N TYR A 35 3.59 -2.95 -4.61
CA TYR A 35 2.71 -1.79 -4.44
C TYR A 35 2.46 -1.48 -2.96
N ALA A 36 2.22 -2.49 -2.12
CA ALA A 36 2.06 -2.31 -0.67
C ALA A 36 3.36 -1.77 -0.03
N LEU A 37 4.52 -2.32 -0.40
CA LEU A 37 5.82 -1.86 0.10
C LEU A 37 6.13 -0.43 -0.29
N THR A 38 5.86 -0.07 -1.55
CA THR A 38 6.09 1.30 -2.06
C THR A 38 4.99 2.29 -1.63
N GLY A 39 3.88 1.80 -1.05
CA GLY A 39 2.82 2.64 -0.50
C GLY A 39 3.25 3.43 0.73
N LEU A 40 4.02 2.82 1.65
CA LEU A 40 4.56 3.48 2.83
C LEU A 40 5.47 4.68 2.50
N PRO A 41 6.56 4.54 1.71
CA PRO A 41 7.43 5.67 1.41
C PRO A 41 6.68 6.79 0.68
N MET A 42 5.73 6.45 -0.20
CA MET A 42 4.90 7.44 -0.89
C MET A 42 4.00 8.21 0.09
N ALA A 43 3.36 7.51 1.03
CA ALA A 43 2.52 8.13 2.05
C ALA A 43 3.33 8.98 3.04
N VAL A 44 4.53 8.52 3.43
CA VAL A 44 5.47 9.30 4.25
C VAL A 44 5.87 10.58 3.55
N LEU A 45 6.28 10.51 2.28
CA LEU A 45 6.62 11.69 1.48
C LEU A 45 5.42 12.65 1.37
N GLY A 46 4.23 12.11 1.11
CA GLY A 46 3.01 12.92 1.02
C GLY A 46 2.69 13.64 2.32
N PHE A 47 2.72 12.92 3.45
CA PHE A 47 2.47 13.48 4.77
C PHE A 47 3.51 14.53 5.16
N CYS A 48 4.80 14.22 4.99
CA CYS A 48 5.92 15.12 5.31
C CYS A 48 5.97 16.37 4.43
N LEU A 49 5.36 16.37 3.25
CA LEU A 49 5.23 17.59 2.44
C LEU A 49 3.96 18.37 2.80
N VAL A 50 2.82 17.67 2.90
CA VAL A 50 1.50 18.27 3.09
C VAL A 50 1.36 18.93 4.46
N VAL A 51 1.76 18.25 5.54
CA VAL A 51 1.53 18.76 6.90
C VAL A 51 2.35 20.02 7.18
N PRO A 52 3.67 20.09 6.88
CA PRO A 52 4.42 21.32 7.09
C PRO A 52 3.95 22.46 6.19
N LEU A 53 3.63 22.20 4.92
CA LEU A 53 3.11 23.23 4.00
C LEU A 53 1.75 23.77 4.47
N PHE A 54 0.89 22.92 5.02
CA PHE A 54 -0.40 23.34 5.58
C PHE A 54 -0.22 24.17 6.85
N SER A 55 0.59 23.69 7.81
CA SER A 55 0.88 24.40 9.06
C SER A 55 1.56 25.75 8.80
N ALA A 56 2.59 25.78 7.95
CA ALA A 56 3.27 27.01 7.56
C ALA A 56 2.35 27.93 6.76
N GLY A 57 1.56 27.37 5.83
CA GLY A 57 0.62 28.12 5.00
C GLY A 57 -0.40 28.86 5.85
N ILE A 58 -1.05 28.17 6.80
CA ILE A 58 -2.00 28.78 7.73
C ILE A 58 -1.32 29.81 8.63
N GLY A 59 -0.15 29.49 9.21
CA GLY A 59 0.59 30.43 10.06
C GLY A 59 0.99 31.72 9.32
N LEU A 60 1.29 31.62 8.03
CA LEU A 60 1.67 32.74 7.18
C LEU A 60 0.49 33.45 6.51
N VAL A 61 -0.76 33.00 6.70
CA VAL A 61 -1.93 33.69 6.12
C VAL A 61 -1.99 35.14 6.60
N VAL A 62 -1.59 35.40 7.85
CA VAL A 62 -1.53 36.74 8.45
C VAL A 62 -0.60 37.68 7.67
N THR A 63 0.45 37.15 7.02
CA THR A 63 1.47 37.95 6.33
C THR A 63 1.25 38.06 4.82
N ALA A 64 0.07 37.67 4.31
CA ALA A 64 -0.25 37.49 2.89
C ALA A 64 0.61 36.44 2.13
N LEU A 65 1.78 36.06 2.66
CA LEU A 65 2.63 34.97 2.13
C LEU A 65 1.98 33.58 2.29
N GLY A 66 1.03 33.42 3.21
CA GLY A 66 0.32 32.15 3.40
C GLY A 66 -0.48 31.71 2.18
N LEU A 67 -1.00 32.65 1.39
CA LEU A 67 -1.75 32.33 0.17
C LEU A 67 -0.86 31.61 -0.88
N PRO A 68 0.33 32.13 -1.24
CA PRO A 68 1.30 31.38 -2.05
C PRO A 68 1.67 30.01 -1.49
N VAL A 69 1.91 29.90 -0.18
CA VAL A 69 2.32 28.63 0.46
C VAL A 69 1.19 27.60 0.39
N LEU A 70 -0.06 28.01 0.63
CA LEU A 70 -1.23 27.15 0.47
C LEU A 70 -1.49 26.80 -1.02
N ALA A 71 -1.24 27.70 -1.95
CA ALA A 71 -1.31 27.37 -3.38
C ALA A 71 -0.22 26.37 -3.80
N LEU A 72 0.95 26.40 -3.16
CA LEU A 72 2.00 25.39 -3.32
C LEU A 72 1.57 24.05 -2.72
N LEU A 73 1.00 24.04 -1.51
CA LEU A 73 0.41 22.86 -0.87
C LEU A 73 -0.54 22.12 -1.82
N LEU A 74 -1.51 22.84 -2.39
CA LEU A 74 -2.52 22.24 -3.28
C LEU A 74 -1.90 21.73 -4.58
N ALA A 75 -0.86 22.40 -5.10
CA ALA A 75 -0.13 21.92 -6.26
C ALA A 75 0.64 20.61 -5.96
N VAL A 76 1.32 20.55 -4.82
CA VAL A 76 2.02 19.34 -4.35
C VAL A 76 1.03 18.20 -4.14
N ALA A 77 -0.10 18.45 -3.48
CA ALA A 77 -1.14 17.46 -3.25
C ALA A 77 -1.73 16.90 -4.56
N ARG A 78 -2.00 17.77 -5.56
CA ARG A 78 -2.46 17.32 -6.89
C ARG A 78 -1.39 16.51 -7.63
N GLY A 79 -0.12 16.91 -7.52
CA GLY A 79 1.01 16.16 -8.09
C GLY A 79 1.15 14.76 -7.49
N LEU A 80 1.08 14.64 -6.17
CA LEU A 80 1.11 13.36 -5.47
C LEU A 80 -0.10 12.49 -5.85
N GLY A 81 -1.29 13.07 -5.96
CA GLY A 81 -2.48 12.36 -6.44
C GLY A 81 -2.35 11.88 -7.90
N ALA A 82 -1.63 12.61 -8.76
CA ALA A 82 -1.34 12.17 -10.12
C ALA A 82 -0.31 11.02 -10.15
N ALA A 83 0.72 11.09 -9.31
CA ALA A 83 1.70 10.01 -9.15
C ALA A 83 1.02 8.71 -8.66
N GLU A 84 0.07 8.81 -7.73
CA GLU A 84 -0.69 7.65 -7.24
C GLU A 84 -1.57 7.04 -8.35
N ARG A 85 -2.24 7.87 -9.16
CA ARG A 85 -2.99 7.39 -10.34
C ARG A 85 -2.08 6.68 -11.34
N LEU A 86 -0.88 7.19 -11.60
CA LEU A 86 0.08 6.54 -12.49
C LEU A 86 0.56 5.20 -11.93
N ARG A 87 0.78 5.09 -10.61
CA ARG A 87 1.09 3.81 -9.94
C ARG A 87 -0.05 2.81 -10.12
N ILE A 88 -1.29 3.23 -9.91
CA ILE A 88 -2.46 2.36 -10.08
C ILE A 88 -2.59 1.90 -11.54
N ARG A 89 -2.42 2.81 -12.50
CA ARG A 89 -2.45 2.49 -13.94
C ARG A 89 -1.34 1.51 -14.34
N SER A 90 -0.10 1.72 -13.89
CA SER A 90 1.03 0.88 -14.28
C SER A 90 1.02 -0.52 -13.65
N LEU A 91 0.47 -0.64 -12.44
CA LEU A 91 0.42 -1.92 -11.72
C LEU A 91 -0.87 -2.71 -11.96
N PHE A 92 -1.99 -2.03 -12.17
CA PHE A 92 -3.30 -2.67 -12.24
C PHE A 92 -4.05 -2.45 -13.55
N GLY A 93 -3.50 -1.64 -14.47
CA GLY A 93 -4.15 -1.34 -15.75
C GLY A 93 -5.46 -0.56 -15.62
N GLU A 94 -5.78 -0.07 -14.42
CA GLU A 94 -6.98 0.73 -14.17
C GLU A 94 -6.69 2.22 -14.42
N ASP A 95 -7.37 2.79 -15.40
CA ASP A 95 -7.38 4.23 -15.64
C ASP A 95 -8.38 4.90 -14.70
N LEU A 96 -7.87 5.57 -13.66
CA LEU A 96 -8.66 6.42 -12.78
C LEU A 96 -8.93 7.78 -13.47
N PRO A 97 -10.17 8.29 -13.46
CA PRO A 97 -10.48 9.60 -14.05
C PRO A 97 -9.60 10.70 -13.45
N ALA A 98 -8.99 11.51 -14.32
CA ALA A 98 -8.23 12.66 -13.87
C ALA A 98 -9.19 13.77 -13.38
N PRO A 99 -8.91 14.44 -12.24
CA PRO A 99 -9.71 15.57 -11.78
C PRO A 99 -9.72 16.68 -12.82
N ARG A 100 -10.87 17.37 -12.94
CA ARG A 100 -11.09 18.49 -13.87
C ARG A 100 -9.91 19.46 -13.86
N GLU A 101 -9.54 19.93 -15.05
CA GLU A 101 -8.48 20.91 -15.22
C GLU A 101 -8.83 22.20 -14.48
N LEU A 102 -7.83 22.85 -13.89
CA LEU A 102 -7.99 24.10 -13.16
C LEU A 102 -8.40 25.21 -14.14
N ALA A 103 -9.65 25.66 -14.06
CA ALA A 103 -10.12 26.80 -14.84
C ALA A 103 -9.58 28.11 -14.24
N VAL A 104 -8.52 28.67 -14.85
CA VAL A 104 -7.96 29.96 -14.43
C VAL A 104 -8.83 31.09 -15.02
N ARG A 105 -9.68 31.70 -14.18
CA ARG A 105 -10.65 32.72 -14.61
C ARG A 105 -10.10 34.16 -14.61
N ARG A 106 -8.93 34.38 -14.01
CA ARG A 106 -8.21 35.67 -13.96
C ARG A 106 -6.76 35.47 -14.38
N GLU A 107 -6.29 36.29 -15.31
CA GLU A 107 -4.89 36.30 -15.75
C GLU A 107 -3.97 36.85 -14.65
N GLY A 108 -2.72 36.34 -14.59
CA GLY A 108 -1.71 36.77 -13.62
C GLY A 108 -1.43 35.79 -12.46
N VAL A 109 -0.37 36.07 -11.69
CA VAL A 109 0.11 35.20 -10.60
C VAL A 109 -0.93 35.07 -9.48
N TRP A 110 -1.54 36.18 -9.07
CA TRP A 110 -2.59 36.21 -8.04
C TRP A 110 -3.89 35.52 -8.49
N GLY A 111 -4.24 35.63 -9.78
CA GLY A 111 -5.37 34.88 -10.37
C GLY A 111 -5.18 33.37 -10.28
N ARG A 112 -3.95 32.89 -10.52
CA ARG A 112 -3.61 31.46 -10.37
C ARG A 112 -3.62 30.98 -8.91
N ILE A 113 -3.09 31.79 -7.98
CA ILE A 113 -3.08 31.47 -6.54
C ILE A 113 -4.51 31.32 -6.02
N THR A 114 -5.37 32.30 -6.30
CA THR A 114 -6.78 32.29 -5.86
C THR A 114 -7.59 31.18 -6.53
N ALA A 115 -7.37 30.91 -7.82
CA ALA A 115 -8.01 29.79 -8.52
C ALA A 115 -7.62 28.43 -7.91
N ARG A 116 -6.36 28.26 -7.49
CA ARG A 116 -5.92 27.03 -6.81
C ARG A 116 -6.53 26.89 -5.43
N LEU A 117 -6.56 27.97 -4.64
CA LEU A 117 -7.17 27.92 -3.31
C LEU A 117 -8.67 27.59 -3.35
N ALA A 118 -9.37 28.04 -4.39
CA ALA A 118 -10.78 27.74 -4.62
C ALA A 118 -11.04 26.33 -5.18
N ASP A 119 -9.99 25.54 -5.46
CA ASP A 119 -10.13 24.22 -6.06
C ASP A 119 -10.46 23.14 -5.02
N PRO A 120 -11.70 22.61 -5.00
CA PRO A 120 -12.09 21.57 -4.05
C PRO A 120 -11.32 20.26 -4.28
N ALA A 121 -10.86 19.98 -5.50
CA ALA A 121 -10.12 18.75 -5.79
C ALA A 121 -8.71 18.77 -5.16
N GLY A 122 -8.05 19.93 -5.09
CA GLY A 122 -6.79 20.12 -4.37
C GLY A 122 -6.93 19.82 -2.88
N TRP A 123 -8.00 20.30 -2.24
CA TRP A 123 -8.26 20.05 -0.83
C TRP A 123 -8.59 18.59 -0.53
N LYS A 124 -9.35 17.92 -1.42
CA LYS A 124 -9.56 16.46 -1.32
C LYS A 124 -8.24 15.69 -1.44
N ALA A 125 -7.33 16.13 -2.32
CA ALA A 125 -6.02 15.52 -2.45
C ALA A 125 -5.18 15.69 -1.16
N VAL A 126 -5.25 16.86 -0.50
CA VAL A 126 -4.62 17.07 0.81
C VAL A 126 -5.18 16.11 1.86
N LEU A 127 -6.51 16.02 1.97
CA LEU A 127 -7.17 15.12 2.92
C LEU A 127 -6.79 13.65 2.66
N HIS A 128 -6.77 13.24 1.39
CA HIS A 128 -6.36 11.90 1.00
C HIS A 128 -4.95 11.56 1.50
N GLN A 129 -3.97 12.47 1.35
CA GLN A 129 -2.59 12.22 1.83
C GLN A 129 -2.53 12.01 3.34
N VAL A 130 -3.30 12.78 4.11
CA VAL A 130 -3.31 12.67 5.58
C VAL A 130 -4.03 11.40 6.04
N VAL A 131 -5.19 11.08 5.44
CA VAL A 131 -6.01 9.91 5.83
C VAL A 131 -5.39 8.59 5.37
N MET A 132 -4.75 8.56 4.20
CA MET A 132 -4.11 7.34 3.70
C MET A 132 -2.78 7.04 4.39
N PHE A 133 -2.17 7.99 5.11
CA PHE A 133 -0.93 7.74 5.85
C PHE A 133 -1.04 6.59 6.89
N PRO A 134 -1.98 6.61 7.85
CA PRO A 134 -2.14 5.49 8.80
C PRO A 134 -2.52 4.19 8.09
N TRP A 135 -3.30 4.28 7.01
CA TRP A 135 -3.68 3.11 6.23
C TRP A 135 -2.48 2.48 5.49
N ALA A 136 -1.57 3.30 4.96
CA ALA A 136 -0.35 2.84 4.32
C ALA A 136 0.59 2.17 5.33
N ILE A 137 0.70 2.69 6.55
CA ILE A 137 1.45 2.06 7.64
C ILE A 137 0.86 0.68 7.96
N LEU A 138 -0.45 0.61 8.17
CA LEU A 138 -1.13 -0.65 8.47
C LEU A 138 -0.95 -1.66 7.34
N SER A 139 -1.12 -1.22 6.10
CA SER A 139 -0.98 -2.07 4.91
C SER A 139 0.44 -2.62 4.77
N PHE A 140 1.45 -1.77 4.98
CA PHE A 140 2.85 -2.16 4.96
C PHE A 140 3.19 -3.16 6.07
N ALA A 141 2.83 -2.83 7.31
CA ALA A 141 3.11 -3.68 8.46
C ALA A 141 2.46 -5.06 8.31
N LEU A 142 1.17 -5.12 8.00
CA LEU A 142 0.48 -6.40 7.82
C LEU A 142 1.06 -7.20 6.65
N SER A 143 1.30 -6.56 5.50
CA SER A 143 1.86 -7.25 4.33
C SER A 143 3.24 -7.84 4.65
N LEU A 144 4.12 -7.05 5.25
CA LEU A 144 5.47 -7.49 5.59
C LEU A 144 5.47 -8.58 6.66
N THR A 145 4.65 -8.42 7.72
CA THR A 145 4.54 -9.40 8.81
C THR A 145 4.00 -10.73 8.32
N PHE A 146 2.90 -10.74 7.57
CA PHE A 146 2.31 -11.99 7.06
C PHE A 146 3.23 -12.68 6.05
N PHE A 147 3.88 -11.92 5.17
CA PHE A 147 4.83 -12.48 4.21
C PHE A 147 6.05 -13.09 4.91
N THR A 148 6.66 -12.37 5.85
CA THR A 148 7.87 -12.81 6.57
C THR A 148 7.56 -13.99 7.50
N LEU A 149 6.45 -13.94 8.24
CA LEU A 149 6.02 -15.05 9.09
C LEU A 149 5.62 -16.27 8.25
N GLY A 150 4.82 -16.08 7.19
CA GLY A 150 4.39 -17.16 6.32
C GLY A 150 5.58 -17.92 5.72
N TRP A 151 6.57 -17.20 5.19
CA TRP A 151 7.79 -17.82 4.66
C TRP A 151 8.67 -18.45 5.73
N SER A 152 8.84 -17.79 6.88
CA SER A 152 9.59 -18.37 8.01
C SER A 152 8.98 -19.68 8.46
N LEU A 153 7.65 -19.73 8.67
CA LEU A 153 6.98 -20.94 9.12
C LEU A 153 6.94 -22.03 8.03
N ALA A 154 6.75 -21.67 6.75
CA ALA A 154 6.73 -22.64 5.65
C ALA A 154 8.12 -23.26 5.39
N LEU A 155 9.20 -22.48 5.56
CA LEU A 155 10.57 -22.96 5.42
C LEU A 155 11.14 -23.57 6.70
N PHE A 156 10.38 -23.58 7.80
CA PHE A 156 10.77 -24.17 9.08
C PHE A 156 11.43 -25.56 8.97
N PRO A 157 10.87 -26.55 8.25
CA PRO A 157 11.51 -27.87 8.12
C PRO A 157 12.87 -27.84 7.40
N LEU A 158 13.15 -26.82 6.60
CA LEU A 158 14.38 -26.68 5.83
C LEU A 158 15.54 -26.12 6.66
N TYR A 159 15.30 -25.25 7.65
CA TYR A 159 16.34 -24.63 8.46
C TYR A 159 16.40 -25.13 9.91
N GLN A 160 15.44 -25.96 10.36
CA GLN A 160 15.42 -26.50 11.71
C GLN A 160 16.71 -27.22 12.15
N TRP A 161 17.40 -27.86 11.20
CA TRP A 161 18.67 -28.56 11.46
C TRP A 161 19.77 -27.61 11.93
N ALA A 162 19.74 -26.35 11.49
CA ALA A 162 20.74 -25.35 11.85
C ALA A 162 20.68 -25.01 13.33
N PHE A 163 19.49 -25.00 13.96
CA PHE A 163 19.38 -24.78 15.41
C PHE A 163 20.07 -25.89 16.20
N ARG A 164 19.92 -27.13 15.77
CA ARG A 164 20.57 -28.26 16.45
C ARG A 164 22.10 -28.25 16.24
N HIS A 165 22.58 -27.64 15.16
CA HIS A 165 24.00 -27.59 14.83
C HIS A 165 24.74 -26.39 15.47
N TYR A 166 24.09 -25.23 15.59
CA TYR A 166 24.73 -23.98 16.04
C TYR A 166 24.27 -23.50 17.43
N THR A 167 23.18 -24.06 17.97
CA THR A 167 22.67 -23.74 19.31
C THR A 167 22.59 -25.01 20.15
N SER A 168 22.64 -24.87 21.47
CA SER A 168 22.49 -25.98 22.43
C SER A 168 21.04 -26.51 22.53
N TRP A 169 20.17 -26.13 21.60
CA TRP A 169 18.74 -26.44 21.59
C TRP A 169 18.46 -27.56 20.59
N GLU A 170 17.62 -28.53 20.95
CA GLU A 170 17.31 -29.65 20.05
C GLU A 170 16.31 -29.27 18.93
N GLY A 171 15.62 -28.14 19.09
CA GLY A 171 14.67 -27.54 18.15
C GLY A 171 14.39 -26.05 18.43
N TYR A 172 13.38 -25.48 17.79
CA TYR A 172 12.97 -24.09 18.05
C TYR A 172 12.26 -23.99 19.41
N ARG A 173 12.88 -23.26 20.35
CA ARG A 173 12.38 -23.06 21.71
C ARG A 173 11.35 -21.93 21.71
N VAL A 174 10.09 -22.26 21.98
CA VAL A 174 8.96 -21.31 21.92
C VAL A 174 8.73 -20.63 23.27
N ALA A 175 8.92 -21.35 24.37
CA ALA A 175 8.77 -20.83 25.72
C ALA A 175 9.78 -21.48 26.66
N ASP A 176 10.44 -20.65 27.46
CA ASP A 176 11.31 -21.03 28.57
C ASP A 176 10.80 -20.27 29.79
N TRP A 177 10.19 -20.99 30.73
CA TRP A 177 9.73 -20.39 31.97
C TRP A 177 9.99 -21.33 33.14
N THR A 178 10.52 -20.76 34.21
CA THR A 178 10.73 -21.45 35.47
C THR A 178 9.55 -21.17 36.36
N GLY A 179 8.83 -22.23 36.74
CA GLY A 179 7.75 -22.11 37.71
C GLY A 179 8.26 -21.64 39.07
N SER A 180 7.36 -21.07 39.89
CA SER A 180 7.63 -20.74 41.31
C SER A 180 8.16 -21.91 42.13
N ASP A 181 8.02 -23.11 41.59
CA ASP A 181 8.29 -24.41 42.18
C ASP A 181 9.72 -24.90 41.83
N GLY A 182 10.49 -24.09 41.09
CA GLY A 182 11.86 -24.39 40.65
C GLY A 182 11.97 -25.31 39.44
N VAL A 183 10.85 -25.76 38.87
CA VAL A 183 10.83 -26.63 37.69
C VAL A 183 10.98 -25.79 36.42
N HIS A 184 12.00 -26.10 35.62
CA HIS A 184 12.20 -25.51 34.29
C HIS A 184 11.31 -26.20 33.26
N HIS A 185 10.35 -25.46 32.70
CA HIS A 185 9.53 -25.93 31.58
C HIS A 185 10.04 -25.34 30.28
N VAL A 186 10.53 -26.21 29.40
CA VAL A 186 11.00 -25.82 28.06
C VAL A 186 10.08 -26.45 27.02
N TYR A 187 9.38 -25.61 26.24
CA TYR A 187 8.59 -26.05 25.09
C TYR A 187 9.44 -25.95 23.83
N GLU A 188 9.95 -27.09 23.38
CA GLU A 188 10.69 -27.21 22.11
C GLU A 188 9.83 -27.86 21.04
N ILE A 189 9.82 -27.29 19.83
CA ILE A 189 9.18 -27.89 18.66
C ILE A 189 10.14 -28.93 18.09
N THR A 190 9.99 -30.19 18.49
CA THR A 190 10.85 -31.30 18.01
C THR A 190 10.07 -32.44 17.38
N SER A 191 8.76 -32.55 17.61
CA SER A 191 7.96 -33.64 17.06
C SER A 191 7.53 -33.39 15.61
N ILE A 192 7.60 -34.43 14.76
CA ILE A 192 7.12 -34.42 13.37
C ILE A 192 5.70 -33.82 13.22
N PRO A 193 4.70 -34.14 14.07
CA PRO A 193 3.38 -33.52 13.97
C PRO A 193 3.39 -32.01 14.29
N GLN A 194 4.20 -31.54 15.24
CA GLN A 194 4.32 -30.11 15.53
C GLN A 194 5.01 -29.37 14.38
N ILE A 195 6.09 -29.93 13.81
CA ILE A 195 6.78 -29.36 12.63
C ILE A 195 5.81 -29.25 11.45
N THR A 196 5.01 -30.30 11.22
CA THR A 196 3.99 -30.31 10.17
C THR A 196 2.91 -29.26 10.44
N GLY A 197 2.46 -29.12 11.69
CA GLY A 197 1.49 -28.10 12.10
C GLY A 197 1.98 -26.67 11.86
N VAL A 198 3.24 -26.38 12.22
CA VAL A 198 3.87 -25.07 11.98
C VAL A 198 4.02 -24.79 10.49
N CYS A 199 4.44 -25.78 9.71
CA CYS A 199 4.55 -25.66 8.26
C CYS A 199 3.18 -25.39 7.61
N LEU A 200 2.14 -26.14 8.00
CA LEU A 200 0.77 -25.92 7.54
C LEU A 200 0.25 -24.53 7.93
N LEU A 201 0.53 -24.06 9.15
CA LEU A 201 0.18 -22.71 9.59
C LEU A 201 0.88 -21.64 8.74
N GLY A 202 2.16 -21.84 8.44
CA GLY A 202 2.92 -20.98 7.52
C GLY A 202 2.34 -20.93 6.11
N LEU A 203 1.94 -22.09 5.58
CA LEU A 203 1.25 -22.17 4.28
C LEU A 203 -0.10 -21.44 4.33
N VAL A 204 -0.90 -21.63 5.37
CA VAL A 204 -2.17 -20.89 5.55
C VAL A 204 -1.93 -19.38 5.58
N LEU A 205 -0.91 -18.91 6.31
CA LEU A 205 -0.50 -17.49 6.32
C LEU A 205 -0.08 -16.99 4.93
N LEU A 206 0.68 -17.79 4.17
CA LEU A 206 1.07 -17.46 2.80
C LEU A 206 -0.14 -17.39 1.85
N PHE A 207 -1.14 -18.24 2.02
CA PHE A 207 -2.39 -18.17 1.25
C PHE A 207 -3.29 -17.01 1.67
N LEU A 208 -3.26 -16.60 2.94
CA LEU A 208 -3.96 -15.42 3.43
C LEU A 208 -3.33 -14.12 2.93
N THR A 209 -2.01 -14.09 2.79
CA THR A 209 -1.22 -12.91 2.38
C THR A 209 -1.77 -12.22 1.12
N PRO A 210 -1.97 -12.91 -0.03
CA PRO A 210 -2.53 -12.27 -1.23
C PRO A 210 -3.98 -11.81 -1.03
N GLN A 211 -4.79 -12.51 -0.22
CA GLN A 211 -6.17 -12.07 0.06
C GLN A 211 -6.19 -10.78 0.88
N LEU A 212 -5.31 -10.70 1.88
CA LEU A 212 -5.13 -9.52 2.71
C LEU A 212 -4.64 -8.33 1.88
N ILE A 213 -3.62 -8.52 1.04
CA ILE A 213 -3.10 -7.46 0.15
C ILE A 213 -4.18 -6.99 -0.84
N ARG A 214 -5.00 -7.90 -1.38
CA ARG A 214 -6.14 -7.54 -2.24
C ARG A 214 -7.20 -6.74 -1.50
N GLY A 215 -7.51 -7.10 -0.25
CA GLY A 215 -8.43 -6.31 0.59
C GLY A 215 -7.89 -4.90 0.84
N LEU A 216 -6.62 -4.79 1.21
CA LEU A 216 -5.95 -3.51 1.49
C LEU A 216 -5.87 -2.60 0.26
N THR A 217 -5.52 -3.16 -0.89
CA THR A 217 -5.50 -2.43 -2.17
C THR A 217 -6.89 -2.05 -2.64
N GLY A 218 -7.92 -2.85 -2.32
CA GLY A 218 -9.31 -2.51 -2.52
C GLY A 218 -9.71 -1.20 -1.81
N VAL A 219 -9.31 -1.03 -0.55
CA VAL A 219 -9.57 0.20 0.21
C VAL A 219 -8.84 1.41 -0.38
N ASN A 220 -7.58 1.24 -0.81
CA ASN A 220 -6.85 2.30 -1.51
C ASN A 220 -7.57 2.75 -2.79
N ARG A 221 -8.08 1.80 -3.58
CA ARG A 221 -8.85 2.10 -4.79
C ARG A 221 -10.17 2.78 -4.46
N LEU A 222 -10.85 2.36 -3.40
CA LEU A 222 -12.13 2.92 -2.98
C LEU A 222 -11.95 4.35 -2.46
N ALA A 223 -10.88 4.60 -1.69
CA ALA A 223 -10.49 5.93 -1.27
C ALA A 223 -10.08 6.82 -2.45
N ALA A 224 -9.30 6.30 -3.40
CA ALA A 224 -8.93 7.03 -4.61
C ALA A 224 -10.17 7.38 -5.46
N ARG A 225 -11.13 6.46 -5.61
CA ARG A 225 -12.39 6.72 -6.33
C ARG A 225 -13.27 7.73 -5.58
N ALA A 226 -13.52 7.51 -4.29
CA ALA A 226 -14.39 8.38 -3.48
C ALA A 226 -13.85 9.81 -3.34
N LEU A 227 -12.52 9.96 -3.20
CA LEU A 227 -11.90 11.26 -2.92
C LEU A 227 -11.37 11.97 -4.18
N LEU A 228 -10.93 11.23 -5.21
CA LEU A 228 -10.31 11.82 -6.40
C LEU A 228 -11.20 11.78 -7.64
N SER A 229 -12.22 10.91 -7.72
CA SER A 229 -13.05 10.75 -8.92
C SER A 229 -14.43 11.39 -8.80
N THR A 230 -14.62 12.43 -7.99
CA THR A 230 -15.95 13.06 -7.90
C THR A 230 -16.32 13.73 -9.23
N GLU A 231 -16.95 12.93 -10.08
CA GLU A 231 -17.94 13.31 -11.07
C GLU A 231 -19.05 14.04 -10.32
N ASN A 232 -19.27 15.28 -10.73
CA ASN A 232 -20.50 16.02 -10.54
C ASN A 232 -20.87 16.59 -11.90
#